data_AF-A0A3R6XZ39-F1
#
_entry.id   AF-A0A3R6XZ39-F1
#
_cell.length_a   1.000
_cell.length_b   1.000
_cell.length_c   1.000
_cell.angle_alpha   90.00
_cell.angle_beta   90.00
_cell.angle_gamma   90.00
#
_symmetry.space_group_name_H-M   'P 1'
#
loop_
_entity.id
_entity.type
_entity.pdbx_description
1 polymer ?
#
loop_
_entity_poly.entity_id
_entity_poly.type
_entity_poly.pdbx_seq_one_letter_code
_entity_poly.pdbx_strand_id
1 'polypeptide(L)'
;MGKEKEEGETKESMSPQDKVERVLKEIHVTFSKSEMMDGHPDKVIIDRKKFLGLLDRLNQGIYDMMDQYEQTRQSRNNAERAFRKKGDEIIEAANANAEDVYAASVIYTADMIGAIRDLMDQTNDSMNDLFMQFKKDLREQKDKLQSHENELQGQLADLADTKKYLSIIDDINRQRARKNRDLEAEKEAGVQYARNMMYIPPSEPDIKVNEQYFENSGTKRPEDILSDGAPAEKPDIKINTDAAYFKWKASQEAQQAEPETETQEHPNPEFPDEASIRRAVLEDEFAQEQEQHPHRKKEKRDASSILKDLIFGKEE
;
A
#
# COMPACT_ATOMS: atom_id res chain seq x y z
N MET A 1 -75.74 33.43 -34.08
CA MET A 1 -75.73 31.98 -34.35
C MET A 1 -74.91 31.33 -33.25
N GLY A 2 -75.55 30.52 -32.43
CA GLY A 2 -74.92 29.86 -31.29
C GLY A 2 -73.93 28.79 -31.73
N LYS A 3 -72.90 28.61 -30.91
CA LYS A 3 -72.23 27.31 -30.74
C LYS A 3 -71.98 27.11 -29.26
N GLU A 4 -72.43 25.95 -28.82
CA GLU A 4 -72.51 25.48 -27.45
C GLU A 4 -71.12 25.28 -26.86
N LYS A 5 -71.03 25.56 -25.56
CA LYS A 5 -69.88 25.18 -24.74
C LYS A 5 -70.00 23.67 -24.48
N GLU A 6 -69.13 22.87 -25.09
CA GLU A 6 -68.91 21.51 -24.61
C GLU A 6 -68.11 21.59 -23.30
N GLU A 7 -68.81 21.38 -22.20
CA GLU A 7 -68.22 21.11 -20.90
C GLU A 7 -67.48 19.78 -20.99
N GLY A 8 -66.15 19.83 -20.85
CA GLY A 8 -65.32 18.64 -20.67
C GLY A 8 -65.61 18.00 -19.33
N GLU A 9 -66.60 17.12 -19.28
CA GLU A 9 -66.77 16.16 -18.19
C GLU A 9 -65.52 15.27 -18.11
N THR A 10 -64.76 15.45 -17.03
CA THR A 10 -63.85 14.43 -16.53
C THR A 10 -64.65 13.17 -16.25
N LYS A 11 -64.73 12.27 -17.23
CA LYS A 11 -65.17 10.89 -17.02
C LYS A 11 -64.16 10.23 -16.10
N GLU A 12 -64.41 10.30 -14.79
CA GLU A 12 -63.85 9.34 -13.84
C GLU A 12 -64.07 7.95 -14.45
N SER A 13 -62.98 7.26 -14.75
CA SER A 13 -62.99 5.88 -15.18
C SER A 13 -63.55 5.05 -14.03
N MET A 14 -64.87 4.86 -13.98
CA MET A 14 -65.51 4.11 -12.91
C MET A 14 -65.00 2.66 -12.92
N SER A 15 -64.59 2.18 -11.75
CA SER A 15 -64.17 0.79 -11.58
C SER A 15 -65.28 -0.15 -12.04
N PRO A 16 -64.97 -1.29 -12.67
CA PRO A 16 -65.94 -2.35 -12.95
C PRO A 16 -66.78 -2.75 -11.74
N GLN A 17 -66.22 -2.67 -10.53
CA GLN A 17 -66.98 -2.86 -9.29
C GLN A 17 -68.04 -1.78 -9.07
N ASP A 18 -67.71 -0.51 -9.31
CA ASP A 18 -68.65 0.62 -9.22
C ASP A 18 -69.74 0.53 -10.30
N LYS A 19 -69.40 0.03 -11.50
CA LYS A 19 -70.37 -0.21 -12.58
C LYS A 19 -71.39 -1.27 -12.15
N VAL A 20 -70.94 -2.38 -11.58
CA VAL A 20 -71.81 -3.44 -11.04
C VAL A 20 -72.68 -2.91 -9.90
N GLU A 21 -72.10 -2.17 -8.97
CA GLU A 21 -72.82 -1.61 -7.83
C GLU A 21 -73.90 -0.60 -8.25
N ARG A 22 -73.61 0.24 -9.25
CA ARG A 22 -74.59 1.19 -9.80
C ARG A 22 -75.77 0.47 -10.47
N VAL A 23 -75.51 -0.61 -11.22
CA VAL A 23 -76.57 -1.41 -11.84
C VAL A 23 -77.41 -2.13 -10.79
N LEU A 24 -76.80 -2.66 -9.73
CA LEU A 24 -77.54 -3.27 -8.61
C LEU A 24 -78.42 -2.25 -7.88
N LYS A 25 -77.92 -1.03 -7.65
CA LYS A 25 -78.72 0.08 -7.08
C LYS A 25 -79.89 0.44 -8.00
N GLU A 26 -79.67 0.49 -9.31
CA GLU A 26 -80.73 0.79 -10.28
C GLU A 26 -81.79 -0.31 -10.31
N ILE A 27 -81.39 -1.58 -10.29
CA ILE A 27 -82.29 -2.74 -10.15
C ILE A 27 -83.13 -2.60 -8.87
N HIS A 28 -82.49 -2.32 -7.73
CA HIS A 28 -83.21 -2.15 -6.46
C HIS A 28 -84.23 -1.01 -6.53
N VAL A 29 -83.84 0.15 -7.08
CA VAL A 29 -84.72 1.30 -7.28
C VAL A 29 -85.87 0.98 -8.23
N THR A 30 -85.64 0.19 -9.28
CA THR A 30 -86.72 -0.24 -10.18
C THR A 30 -87.74 -1.11 -9.46
N PHE A 31 -87.31 -2.07 -8.64
CA PHE A 31 -88.21 -2.89 -7.83
C PHE A 31 -88.99 -2.08 -6.79
N SER A 32 -88.38 -1.07 -6.17
CA SER A 32 -89.06 -0.22 -5.17
C SER A 32 -90.09 0.73 -5.79
N LYS A 33 -89.94 1.12 -7.06
CA LYS A 33 -90.82 2.09 -7.74
C LYS A 33 -91.93 1.45 -8.56
N SER A 34 -91.84 0.16 -8.84
CA SER A 34 -92.82 -0.57 -9.63
C SER A 34 -94.10 -0.87 -8.86
N GLU A 35 -95.23 -0.84 -9.57
CA GLU A 35 -96.54 -1.09 -8.99
C GLU A 35 -96.70 -2.57 -8.59
N MET A 36 -97.31 -2.79 -7.43
CA MET A 36 -97.68 -4.13 -6.98
C MET A 36 -98.86 -4.64 -7.80
N MET A 37 -98.86 -5.94 -8.10
CA MET A 37 -99.95 -6.57 -8.83
C MET A 37 -101.20 -6.62 -7.96
N ASP A 38 -102.34 -6.15 -8.49
CA ASP A 38 -103.62 -6.19 -7.78
C ASP A 38 -103.95 -7.62 -7.32
N GLY A 39 -104.13 -7.78 -6.01
CA GLY A 39 -104.44 -9.06 -5.36
C GLY A 39 -103.23 -9.89 -4.90
N HIS A 40 -102.00 -9.50 -5.24
CA HIS A 40 -100.77 -10.18 -4.78
C HIS A 40 -99.69 -9.16 -4.36
N PRO A 41 -99.58 -8.83 -3.07
CA PRO A 41 -98.63 -7.83 -2.58
C PRO A 41 -97.15 -8.22 -2.79
N ASP A 42 -96.85 -9.51 -2.99
CA ASP A 42 -95.49 -10.02 -3.21
C ASP A 42 -95.06 -9.99 -4.69
N LYS A 43 -95.95 -9.60 -5.61
CA LYS A 43 -95.68 -9.61 -7.05
C LYS A 43 -95.67 -8.19 -7.60
N VAL A 44 -94.70 -7.92 -8.47
CA VAL A 44 -94.37 -6.58 -8.93
C VAL A 44 -94.38 -6.55 -10.46
N ILE A 45 -95.02 -5.54 -11.05
CA ILE A 45 -95.13 -5.40 -12.50
C ILE A 45 -93.96 -4.55 -13.01
N ILE A 46 -93.15 -5.14 -13.89
CA ILE A 46 -91.93 -4.50 -14.41
C ILE A 46 -91.90 -4.58 -15.93
N ASP A 47 -91.40 -3.51 -16.56
CA ASP A 47 -91.13 -3.49 -18.00
C ASP A 47 -89.98 -4.46 -18.33
N ARG A 48 -90.36 -5.55 -19.01
CA ARG A 48 -89.45 -6.62 -19.42
C ARG A 48 -88.22 -6.10 -20.17
N LYS A 49 -88.37 -5.11 -21.06
CA LYS A 49 -87.24 -4.62 -21.88
C LYS A 49 -86.23 -3.86 -21.05
N LYS A 50 -86.70 -3.01 -20.13
CA LYS A 50 -85.83 -2.23 -19.23
C LYS A 50 -85.10 -3.13 -18.25
N PHE A 51 -85.80 -4.11 -17.68
CA PHE A 51 -85.21 -5.06 -16.75
C PHE A 51 -84.16 -5.96 -17.42
N LEU A 52 -84.44 -6.48 -18.63
CA LEU A 52 -83.46 -7.25 -19.38
C LEU A 52 -82.22 -6.42 -19.73
N GLY A 53 -82.37 -5.14 -20.08
CA GLY A 53 -81.24 -4.25 -20.32
C GLY A 53 -80.37 -4.01 -19.07
N LEU A 54 -80.98 -3.95 -17.89
CA LEU A 54 -80.24 -3.87 -16.61
C LEU A 54 -79.49 -5.16 -16.31
N LEU A 55 -80.08 -6.32 -16.59
CA LEU A 55 -79.42 -7.62 -16.43
C LEU A 55 -78.25 -7.80 -17.40
N ASP A 56 -78.38 -7.40 -18.66
CA ASP A 56 -77.26 -7.45 -19.62
C ASP A 56 -76.11 -6.54 -19.18
N ARG A 57 -76.43 -5.35 -18.67
CA ARG A 57 -75.43 -4.43 -18.12
C ARG A 57 -74.75 -4.97 -16.85
N LEU A 58 -75.48 -5.72 -16.02
CA LEU A 58 -74.94 -6.41 -14.86
C LEU A 58 -73.98 -7.53 -15.28
N ASN A 59 -74.38 -8.36 -16.25
CA ASN A 59 -73.54 -9.42 -16.79
C ASN A 59 -72.24 -8.85 -17.39
N GLN A 60 -72.34 -7.76 -18.15
CA GLN A 60 -71.16 -7.07 -18.69
C GLN A 60 -70.24 -6.56 -17.57
N GLY A 61 -70.79 -5.95 -16.51
CA GLY A 61 -70.00 -5.51 -15.37
C GLY A 61 -69.28 -6.66 -14.64
N ILE A 62 -69.91 -7.84 -14.56
CA ILE A 62 -69.28 -9.04 -13.98
C ILE A 62 -68.13 -9.54 -14.85
N TYR A 63 -68.28 -9.55 -16.17
CA TYR A 63 -67.18 -9.91 -17.08
C TYR A 63 -66.02 -8.92 -16.97
N ASP A 64 -66.30 -7.62 -16.92
CA ASP A 64 -65.28 -6.58 -16.75
C ASP A 64 -64.50 -6.76 -15.42
N MET A 65 -65.17 -7.14 -14.31
CA MET A 65 -64.49 -7.42 -13.03
C MET A 65 -63.62 -8.69 -13.09
N MET A 66 -64.09 -9.72 -13.78
CA MET A 66 -63.36 -10.98 -13.92
C MET A 66 -62.08 -10.78 -14.73
N ASP A 67 -62.17 -10.02 -15.82
CA ASP A 67 -61.03 -9.65 -16.68
C ASP A 67 -59.98 -8.83 -15.91
N GLN A 68 -60.41 -7.83 -15.13
CA GLN A 68 -59.47 -7.07 -14.27
C GLN A 68 -58.76 -7.95 -13.24
N TYR A 69 -59.46 -8.87 -12.60
CA TYR A 69 -58.83 -9.77 -11.62
C TYR A 69 -57.79 -10.67 -12.28
N GLU A 70 -58.08 -11.17 -13.49
CA GLU A 70 -57.15 -11.98 -14.27
C GLU A 70 -55.92 -11.16 -14.71
N GLN A 71 -56.12 -9.94 -15.19
CA GLN A 71 -55.05 -9.00 -15.55
C GLN A 71 -54.16 -8.66 -14.35
N THR A 72 -54.74 -8.30 -13.19
CA THR A 72 -53.97 -7.98 -11.97
C THR A 72 -53.18 -9.20 -11.49
N ARG A 73 -53.77 -10.40 -11.55
CA ARG A 73 -53.08 -11.64 -11.16
C ARG A 73 -51.95 -11.98 -12.13
N GLN A 74 -52.17 -11.82 -13.44
CA GLN A 74 -51.15 -12.06 -14.46
C GLN A 74 -50.00 -11.04 -14.36
N SER A 75 -50.33 -9.76 -14.19
CA SER A 75 -49.37 -8.68 -13.97
C SER A 75 -48.50 -8.96 -12.75
N ARG A 76 -49.11 -9.30 -11.61
CA ARG A 76 -48.39 -9.67 -10.38
C ARG A 76 -47.45 -10.85 -10.60
N ASN A 77 -47.92 -11.92 -11.27
CA ASN A 77 -47.09 -13.08 -11.58
C ASN A 77 -45.92 -12.74 -12.52
N ASN A 78 -46.14 -11.84 -13.49
CA ASN A 78 -45.10 -11.39 -14.40
C ASN A 78 -44.05 -10.53 -13.67
N ALA A 79 -44.50 -9.59 -12.84
CA ALA A 79 -43.64 -8.78 -12.00
C ALA A 79 -42.80 -9.64 -11.06
N GLU A 80 -43.41 -10.62 -10.38
CA GLU A 80 -42.71 -11.55 -9.50
C GLU A 80 -41.63 -12.35 -10.24
N ARG A 81 -41.93 -12.82 -11.46
CA ARG A 81 -40.94 -13.51 -12.30
C ARG A 81 -39.79 -12.58 -12.71
N ALA A 82 -40.09 -11.34 -13.06
CA ALA A 82 -39.07 -10.36 -13.42
C ALA A 82 -38.16 -10.01 -12.23
N PHE A 83 -38.73 -9.87 -11.03
CA PHE A 83 -37.97 -9.64 -9.80
C PHE A 83 -37.09 -10.83 -9.43
N ARG A 84 -37.59 -12.06 -9.56
CA ARG A 84 -36.78 -13.27 -9.37
C ARG A 84 -35.62 -13.33 -10.35
N LYS A 85 -35.89 -13.09 -11.64
CA LYS A 85 -34.84 -13.08 -12.67
C LYS A 85 -33.78 -12.01 -12.39
N LYS A 86 -34.18 -10.81 -12.00
CA LYS A 86 -33.24 -9.74 -11.60
C LYS A 86 -32.45 -10.12 -10.34
N GLY A 87 -33.11 -10.77 -9.37
CA GLY A 87 -32.45 -11.29 -8.17
C GLY A 87 -31.38 -12.33 -8.50
N ASP A 88 -31.71 -13.29 -9.37
CA ASP A 88 -30.77 -14.31 -9.84
C ASP A 88 -29.59 -13.69 -10.59
N GLU A 89 -29.84 -12.69 -11.45
CA GLU A 89 -28.80 -11.95 -12.17
C GLU A 89 -27.85 -11.20 -11.22
N ILE A 90 -28.38 -10.60 -10.15
CA ILE A 90 -27.56 -9.95 -9.12
C ILE A 90 -26.69 -10.97 -8.38
N ILE A 91 -27.24 -12.13 -8.04
CA ILE A 91 -26.49 -13.21 -7.38
C ILE A 91 -25.39 -13.74 -8.31
N GLU A 92 -25.70 -13.95 -9.58
CA GLU A 92 -24.73 -14.41 -10.59
C GLU A 92 -23.60 -13.39 -10.77
N ALA A 93 -23.91 -12.10 -10.88
CA ALA A 93 -22.92 -11.04 -10.98
C ALA A 93 -22.05 -10.92 -9.72
N ALA A 94 -22.65 -11.07 -8.53
CA ALA A 94 -21.91 -11.07 -7.28
C ALA A 94 -20.98 -12.29 -7.18
N ASN A 95 -21.42 -13.46 -7.63
CA ASN A 95 -20.59 -14.66 -7.66
C ASN A 95 -19.42 -14.51 -8.65
N ALA A 96 -19.68 -14.00 -9.86
CA ALA A 96 -18.62 -13.72 -10.83
C ALA A 96 -17.57 -12.75 -10.27
N ASN A 97 -17.99 -11.68 -9.61
CA ASN A 97 -17.08 -10.73 -8.97
C ASN A 97 -16.28 -11.38 -7.82
N ALA A 98 -16.90 -12.25 -7.03
CA ALA A 98 -16.21 -12.99 -5.97
C ALA A 98 -15.16 -13.95 -6.54
N GLU A 99 -15.48 -14.63 -7.64
CA GLU A 99 -14.54 -15.50 -8.37
C GLU A 99 -13.36 -14.71 -8.95
N ASP A 100 -13.60 -13.52 -9.51
CA ASP A 100 -12.54 -12.64 -10.02
C ASP A 100 -11.59 -12.15 -8.91
N VAL A 101 -12.13 -11.72 -7.78
CA VAL A 101 -11.32 -11.32 -6.61
C VAL A 101 -10.50 -12.50 -6.09
N TYR A 102 -11.11 -13.70 -6.04
CA TYR A 102 -10.40 -14.91 -5.65
C TYR A 102 -9.27 -15.24 -6.64
N ALA A 103 -9.54 -15.19 -7.94
CA ALA A 103 -8.54 -15.42 -8.97
C ALA A 103 -7.39 -14.41 -8.88
N ALA A 104 -7.67 -13.13 -8.69
CA ALA A 104 -6.66 -12.09 -8.49
C ALA A 104 -5.78 -12.38 -7.26
N SER A 105 -6.37 -12.84 -6.15
CA SER A 105 -5.63 -13.20 -4.93
C SER A 105 -4.70 -14.39 -5.16
N VAL A 106 -5.15 -15.40 -5.89
CA VAL A 106 -4.34 -16.59 -6.22
C VAL A 106 -3.21 -16.23 -7.16
N ILE A 107 -3.46 -15.41 -8.19
CA ILE A 107 -2.41 -14.94 -9.11
C ILE A 107 -1.38 -14.10 -8.37
N TYR A 108 -1.83 -13.17 -7.52
CA TYR A 108 -0.93 -12.33 -6.72
C TYR A 108 -0.05 -13.17 -5.79
N THR A 109 -0.63 -14.13 -5.08
CA THR A 109 0.16 -15.01 -4.20
C THR A 109 1.15 -15.87 -5.00
N ALA A 110 0.78 -16.34 -6.18
CA ALA A 110 1.69 -17.07 -7.06
C ALA A 110 2.87 -16.19 -7.53
N ASP A 111 2.60 -14.95 -7.92
CA ASP A 111 3.63 -13.99 -8.34
C ASP A 111 4.56 -13.63 -7.16
N MET A 112 4.01 -13.38 -5.97
CA MET A 112 4.79 -13.12 -4.77
C MET A 112 5.66 -14.30 -4.35
N ILE A 113 5.17 -15.54 -4.48
CA ILE A 113 5.98 -16.74 -4.26
C ILE A 113 7.13 -16.79 -5.27
N GLY A 114 6.88 -16.43 -6.53
CA GLY A 114 7.91 -16.26 -7.55
C GLY A 114 8.98 -15.25 -7.12
N ALA A 115 8.56 -14.05 -6.72
CA ALA A 115 9.47 -13.00 -6.27
C ALA A 115 10.30 -13.40 -5.04
N ILE A 116 9.71 -14.14 -4.08
CA ILE A 116 10.45 -14.67 -2.93
C ILE A 116 11.49 -15.70 -3.37
N ARG A 117 11.16 -16.56 -4.33
CA ARG A 117 12.11 -17.52 -4.88
C ARG A 117 13.28 -16.84 -5.57
N ASP A 118 13.02 -15.83 -6.39
CA ASP A 118 14.06 -15.07 -7.06
C ASP A 118 14.97 -14.34 -6.04
N LEU A 119 14.39 -13.79 -4.97
CA LEU A 119 15.15 -13.18 -3.88
C LEU A 119 16.00 -14.21 -3.12
N MET A 120 15.49 -15.43 -2.91
CA MET A 120 16.24 -16.53 -2.30
C MET A 120 17.43 -16.93 -3.17
N ASP A 121 17.22 -17.05 -4.49
CA ASP A 121 18.27 -17.38 -5.45
C ASP A 121 19.34 -16.27 -5.50
N GLN A 122 18.93 -14.99 -5.58
CA GLN A 122 19.85 -13.85 -5.52
C GLN A 122 20.64 -13.80 -4.21
N THR A 123 19.99 -14.10 -3.08
CA THR A 123 20.65 -14.14 -1.77
C THR A 123 21.67 -15.27 -1.69
N ASN A 124 21.32 -16.44 -2.26
CA ASN A 124 22.22 -17.58 -2.33
C ASN A 124 23.45 -17.29 -3.21
N ASP A 125 23.25 -16.65 -4.37
CA ASP A 125 24.33 -16.24 -5.25
C ASP A 125 25.26 -15.22 -4.58
N SER A 126 24.69 -14.19 -3.93
CA SER A 126 25.44 -13.21 -3.14
C SER A 126 26.23 -13.87 -2.00
N MET A 127 25.63 -14.83 -1.30
CA MET A 127 26.32 -15.58 -0.24
C MET A 127 27.48 -16.41 -0.79
N ASN A 128 27.31 -17.04 -1.95
CA ASN A 128 28.37 -17.77 -2.63
C ASN A 128 29.51 -16.85 -3.06
N ASP A 129 29.20 -15.66 -3.58
CA ASP A 129 30.20 -14.65 -3.93
C ASP A 129 31.01 -14.19 -2.71
N LEU A 130 30.33 -13.89 -1.59
CA LEU A 130 30.99 -13.55 -0.33
C LEU A 130 31.86 -14.71 0.17
N PHE A 131 31.40 -15.95 0.06
CA PHE A 131 32.19 -17.11 0.45
C PHE A 131 33.44 -17.28 -0.42
N MET A 132 33.33 -17.03 -1.72
CA MET A 132 34.47 -17.06 -2.65
C MET A 132 35.48 -15.94 -2.36
N GLN A 133 35.01 -14.74 -2.06
CA GLN A 133 35.86 -13.62 -1.62
C GLN A 133 36.57 -13.97 -0.31
N PHE A 134 35.84 -14.45 0.69
CA PHE A 134 36.42 -14.87 1.97
C PHE A 134 37.47 -15.97 1.80
N LYS A 135 37.21 -16.96 0.94
CA LYS A 135 38.19 -18.02 0.60
C LYS A 135 39.43 -17.47 -0.12
N LYS A 136 39.29 -16.40 -0.90
CA LYS A 136 40.43 -15.71 -1.53
C LYS A 136 41.25 -14.97 -0.48
N ASP A 137 40.60 -14.20 0.38
CA ASP A 137 41.26 -13.42 1.43
C ASP A 137 42.00 -14.34 2.40
N LEU A 138 41.40 -15.47 2.80
CA LEU A 138 42.07 -16.48 3.62
C LEU A 138 43.32 -17.06 2.96
N ARG A 139 43.29 -17.29 1.64
CA ARG A 139 44.49 -17.74 0.91
C ARG A 139 45.57 -16.67 0.92
N GLU A 140 45.20 -15.41 0.67
CA GLU A 140 46.16 -14.31 0.70
C GLU A 140 46.79 -14.11 2.09
N GLN A 141 45.99 -14.21 3.15
CA GLN A 141 46.48 -14.16 4.53
C GLN A 141 47.41 -15.33 4.85
N LYS A 142 47.08 -16.54 4.39
CA LYS A 142 47.94 -17.71 4.53
C LYS A 142 49.27 -17.51 3.81
N ASP A 143 49.25 -17.00 2.59
CA ASP A 143 50.45 -16.76 1.78
C ASP A 143 51.34 -15.68 2.44
N LYS A 144 50.74 -14.60 2.96
CA LYS A 144 51.44 -13.59 3.76
C LYS A 144 52.08 -14.20 5.00
N LEU A 145 51.34 -15.00 5.75
CA LEU A 145 51.87 -15.68 6.94
C LEU A 145 53.05 -16.60 6.59
N GLN A 146 52.95 -17.36 5.50
CA GLN A 146 54.05 -18.21 5.02
C GLN A 146 55.26 -17.38 4.57
N SER A 147 55.03 -16.21 3.96
CA SER A 147 56.12 -15.29 3.61
C SER A 147 56.82 -14.73 4.86
N HIS A 148 56.05 -14.37 5.90
CA HIS A 148 56.60 -13.92 7.18
C HIS A 148 57.35 -15.04 7.91
N GLU A 149 56.85 -16.27 7.86
CA GLU A 149 57.55 -17.45 8.39
C GLU A 149 58.90 -17.66 7.68
N ASN A 150 58.92 -17.58 6.35
CA ASN A 150 60.15 -17.70 5.57
C ASN A 150 61.14 -16.54 5.83
N GLU A 151 60.65 -15.31 5.96
CA GLU A 151 61.47 -14.14 6.29
C GLU A 151 62.10 -14.29 7.68
N LEU A 152 61.31 -14.69 8.69
CA LEU A 152 61.80 -14.97 10.03
C LEU A 152 62.84 -16.09 10.03
N GLN A 153 62.61 -17.16 9.26
CA GLN A 153 63.59 -18.23 9.10
C GLN A 153 64.89 -17.74 8.46
N GLY A 154 64.81 -16.85 7.46
CA GLY A 154 65.97 -16.19 6.85
C GLY A 154 66.75 -15.35 7.87
N GLN A 155 66.07 -14.49 8.62
CA GLN A 155 66.68 -13.69 9.69
C GLN A 155 67.35 -14.55 10.76
N LEU A 156 66.73 -15.69 11.14
CA LEU A 156 67.32 -16.64 12.08
C LEU A 156 68.58 -17.32 11.51
N ALA A 157 68.60 -17.64 10.21
CA ALA A 157 69.77 -18.20 9.54
C ALA A 157 70.92 -17.19 9.50
N ASP A 158 70.63 -15.93 9.15
CA ASP A 158 71.62 -14.85 9.17
C ASP A 158 72.20 -14.66 10.58
N LEU A 159 71.36 -14.70 11.62
CA LEU A 159 71.82 -14.62 13.00
C LEU A 159 72.72 -15.81 13.39
N ALA A 160 72.38 -17.03 12.97
CA ALA A 160 73.24 -18.19 13.18
C ALA A 160 74.61 -18.02 12.50
N ASP A 161 74.64 -17.44 11.31
CA ASP A 161 75.87 -17.13 10.60
C ASP A 161 76.67 -15.99 11.26
N THR A 162 76.02 -14.96 11.83
CA THR A 162 76.74 -13.94 12.60
C THR A 162 77.49 -14.53 13.80
N LYS A 163 76.93 -15.55 14.48
CA LYS A 163 77.65 -16.25 15.57
C LYS A 163 78.92 -16.95 15.07
N LYS A 164 78.89 -17.50 13.85
CA LYS A 164 80.06 -18.09 13.18
C LYS A 164 81.08 -17.02 12.78
N TYR A 165 80.65 -15.87 12.28
CA TYR A 165 81.56 -14.76 11.98
C TYR A 165 82.17 -14.15 13.26
N LEU A 166 81.41 -14.04 14.34
CA LEU A 166 81.92 -13.61 15.65
C LEU A 166 83.03 -14.53 16.15
N SER A 167 82.88 -15.86 16.05
CA SER A 167 83.95 -16.77 16.45
C SER A 167 85.20 -16.63 15.58
N ILE A 168 85.05 -16.39 14.27
CA ILE A 168 86.18 -16.12 13.36
C ILE A 168 86.89 -14.81 13.74
N ILE A 169 86.13 -13.75 14.04
CA ILE A 169 86.69 -12.46 14.47
C ILE A 169 87.46 -12.62 15.78
N ASP A 170 86.92 -13.36 16.75
CA ASP A 170 87.60 -13.64 18.01
C ASP A 170 88.90 -14.43 17.79
N ASP A 171 88.89 -15.42 16.91
CA ASP A 171 90.10 -16.17 16.56
C ASP A 171 91.15 -15.29 15.87
N ILE A 172 90.74 -14.42 14.95
CA ILE A 172 91.63 -13.45 14.29
C ILE A 172 92.21 -12.47 15.31
N ASN A 173 91.39 -11.98 16.24
CA ASN A 173 91.83 -11.07 17.30
C ASN A 173 92.80 -11.75 18.26
N ARG A 174 92.58 -13.02 18.61
CA ARG A 174 93.53 -13.82 19.40
C ARG A 174 94.85 -14.01 18.65
N GLN A 175 94.81 -14.31 17.37
CA GLN A 175 96.03 -14.41 16.55
C GLN A 175 96.76 -13.08 16.45
N ARG A 176 96.04 -11.97 16.24
CA ARG A 176 96.61 -10.63 16.24
C ARG A 176 97.22 -10.27 17.58
N ALA A 177 96.56 -10.60 18.69
CA ALA A 177 97.10 -10.38 20.03
C ALA A 177 98.38 -11.21 20.27
N ARG A 178 98.44 -12.45 19.78
CA ARG A 178 99.66 -13.28 19.84
C ARG A 178 100.79 -12.63 19.03
N LYS A 179 100.53 -12.31 17.75
CA LYS A 179 101.50 -11.62 16.89
C LYS A 179 101.96 -10.29 17.46
N ASN A 180 101.05 -9.50 18.04
CA ASN A 180 101.42 -8.24 18.68
C ASN A 180 102.30 -8.48 19.92
N ARG A 181 102.02 -9.49 20.76
CA ARG A 181 102.91 -9.85 21.87
C ARG A 181 104.29 -10.28 21.38
N ASP A 182 104.35 -11.07 20.31
CA ASP A 182 105.62 -11.51 19.73
C ASP A 182 106.40 -10.31 19.17
N LEU A 183 105.71 -9.41 18.46
CA LEU A 183 106.26 -8.17 17.92
C LEU A 183 106.66 -7.17 19.01
N GLU A 184 105.91 -7.11 20.12
CA GLU A 184 106.22 -6.28 21.29
C GLU A 184 107.41 -6.86 22.06
N ALA A 185 107.53 -8.18 22.17
CA ALA A 185 108.72 -8.83 22.72
C ALA A 185 109.96 -8.58 21.84
N GLU A 186 109.80 -8.56 20.52
CA GLU A 186 110.86 -8.21 19.58
C GLU A 186 111.24 -6.72 19.67
N LYS A 187 110.24 -5.83 19.76
CA LYS A 187 110.46 -4.40 20.00
C LYS A 187 111.05 -4.13 21.37
N GLU A 188 110.63 -4.82 22.41
CA GLU A 188 111.19 -4.68 23.76
C GLU A 188 112.62 -5.20 23.78
N ALA A 189 112.96 -6.29 23.08
CA ALA A 189 114.35 -6.67 22.86
C ALA A 189 115.15 -5.57 22.13
N GLY A 190 114.56 -4.93 21.10
CA GLY A 190 115.17 -3.79 20.40
C GLY A 190 115.23 -2.48 21.22
N VAL A 191 114.27 -2.26 22.12
CA VAL A 191 114.18 -1.09 23.00
C VAL A 191 115.06 -1.29 24.23
N GLN A 192 115.25 -2.51 24.74
CA GLN A 192 116.29 -2.81 25.75
C GLN A 192 117.68 -2.54 25.15
N TYR A 193 117.89 -2.86 23.87
CA TYR A 193 119.10 -2.45 23.14
C TYR A 193 119.24 -0.91 23.03
N ALA A 194 118.16 -0.18 22.77
CA ALA A 194 118.18 1.29 22.66
C ALA A 194 118.15 2.05 24.03
N ARG A 195 117.54 1.48 25.07
CA ARG A 195 117.40 2.07 26.42
C ARG A 195 118.70 2.06 27.20
N ASN A 196 119.64 1.19 26.84
CA ASN A 196 121.03 1.30 27.28
C ASN A 196 121.72 2.60 26.80
N MET A 197 121.10 3.43 25.95
CA MET A 197 121.73 4.61 25.36
C MET A 197 121.12 6.00 25.70
N MET A 198 120.01 6.18 26.45
CA MET A 198 119.50 7.56 26.67
C MET A 198 118.53 7.77 27.86
N TYR A 199 118.72 8.85 28.66
CA TYR A 199 117.90 9.24 29.83
C TYR A 199 117.55 10.76 29.84
N ILE A 200 116.25 11.13 29.88
CA ILE A 200 115.74 12.49 30.18
C ILE A 200 114.38 12.38 30.91
N PRO A 201 114.12 13.10 32.03
CA PRO A 201 112.89 12.98 32.82
C PRO A 201 111.76 13.98 32.44
N PRO A 202 110.46 13.67 32.74
CA PRO A 202 109.27 14.37 32.20
C PRO A 202 108.53 15.28 33.20
N SER A 203 107.75 16.24 32.69
CA SER A 203 106.78 17.07 33.46
C SER A 203 105.53 17.37 32.61
N GLU A 204 104.33 17.27 33.22
CA GLU A 204 103.00 17.45 32.58
C GLU A 204 102.25 18.69 33.12
N PRO A 205 101.45 19.43 32.32
CA PRO A 205 100.56 20.49 32.81
C PRO A 205 99.05 20.17 32.73
N ASP A 206 98.30 20.75 33.67
CA ASP A 206 96.85 20.60 33.95
C ASP A 206 95.97 21.64 33.20
N ILE A 207 94.79 21.26 32.70
CA ILE A 207 93.91 22.10 31.83
C ILE A 207 92.59 22.42 32.54
N LYS A 208 92.28 23.72 32.72
CA LYS A 208 91.00 24.21 33.29
C LYS A 208 90.08 24.82 32.22
N VAL A 209 88.80 24.46 32.27
CA VAL A 209 87.75 24.87 31.31
C VAL A 209 87.24 26.30 31.60
N ASN A 210 87.03 27.10 30.56
CA ASN A 210 86.63 28.50 30.65
C ASN A 210 85.10 28.66 30.66
N GLU A 211 84.54 29.09 31.80
CA GLU A 211 83.09 29.25 32.04
C GLU A 211 82.43 30.33 31.16
N GLN A 212 83.19 31.33 30.69
CA GLN A 212 82.64 32.43 29.89
C GLN A 212 82.19 32.02 28.48
N TYR A 213 82.56 30.81 28.04
CA TYR A 213 82.17 30.32 26.72
C TYR A 213 80.67 30.01 26.62
N PHE A 214 80.03 29.58 27.72
CA PHE A 214 78.61 29.20 27.72
C PHE A 214 77.66 30.41 27.74
N GLU A 215 78.09 31.53 28.32
CA GLU A 215 77.27 32.75 28.39
C GLU A 215 77.18 33.46 27.03
N ASN A 216 78.27 33.46 26.25
CA ASN A 216 78.31 34.12 24.95
C ASN A 216 77.72 33.28 23.81
N SER A 217 77.67 31.95 23.96
CA SER A 217 77.16 31.03 22.92
C SER A 217 75.63 30.84 22.97
N GLY A 218 74.93 31.41 23.96
CA GLY A 218 73.47 31.36 24.05
C GLY A 218 72.89 29.95 24.28
N THR A 219 73.74 28.95 24.49
CA THR A 219 73.34 27.59 24.84
C THR A 219 73.10 27.52 26.34
N LYS A 220 71.86 27.20 26.73
CA LYS A 220 71.49 27.00 28.13
C LYS A 220 72.36 25.91 28.75
N ARG A 221 72.68 26.08 30.04
CA ARG A 221 73.38 25.06 30.83
C ARG A 221 72.60 23.74 30.71
N PRO A 222 73.28 22.58 30.70
CA PRO A 222 72.63 21.28 30.49
C PRO A 222 71.54 20.92 31.52
N GLU A 223 71.33 21.74 32.55
CA GLU A 223 70.39 21.52 33.65
C GLU A 223 68.98 22.14 33.41
N ASP A 224 68.81 23.06 32.45
CA ASP A 224 67.56 23.86 32.28
C ASP A 224 66.54 23.35 31.21
N ILE A 225 66.64 22.10 30.75
CA ILE A 225 65.86 21.57 29.59
C ILE A 225 64.64 20.73 30.02
N LEU A 226 64.40 20.49 31.32
CA LEU A 226 63.49 19.42 31.79
C LEU A 226 62.17 19.86 32.45
N SER A 227 61.66 21.08 32.22
CA SER A 227 60.48 21.59 32.97
C SER A 227 59.40 22.28 32.13
N ASP A 228 58.63 21.54 31.33
CA ASP A 228 57.29 22.01 30.91
C ASP A 228 56.31 20.86 30.59
N GLY A 229 55.11 20.89 31.20
CA GLY A 229 54.08 19.84 31.13
C GLY A 229 52.73 20.38 30.66
N ALA A 230 52.09 19.70 29.70
CA ALA A 230 50.83 20.12 29.07
C ALA A 230 49.59 19.39 29.65
N PRO A 231 48.40 20.04 29.75
CA PRO A 231 47.18 19.43 30.28
C PRO A 231 46.23 18.88 29.18
N ALA A 232 45.46 17.84 29.50
CA ALA A 232 44.55 17.12 28.59
C ALA A 232 43.07 17.56 28.73
N GLU A 233 42.42 17.92 27.62
CA GLU A 233 40.99 18.18 27.50
C GLU A 233 40.20 16.92 27.11
N LYS A 234 39.00 16.74 27.70
CA LYS A 234 38.05 15.66 27.37
C LYS A 234 37.03 16.15 26.32
N PRO A 235 36.70 15.40 25.27
CA PRO A 235 35.74 15.85 24.27
C PRO A 235 34.27 15.71 24.72
N ASP A 236 33.47 16.71 24.38
CA ASP A 236 32.01 16.77 24.56
C ASP A 236 31.31 16.12 23.34
N ILE A 237 30.52 15.07 23.56
CA ILE A 237 29.87 14.29 22.48
C ILE A 237 28.43 14.79 22.34
N LYS A 238 28.17 15.61 21.32
CA LYS A 238 26.81 16.00 20.91
C LYS A 238 26.25 15.01 19.89
N ILE A 239 25.25 14.24 20.31
CA ILE A 239 24.52 13.29 19.47
C ILE A 239 23.59 14.08 18.54
N ASN A 240 23.73 13.90 17.23
CA ASN A 240 22.86 14.53 16.24
C ASN A 240 21.55 13.73 16.11
N THR A 241 20.47 14.25 16.70
CA THR A 241 19.14 13.64 16.74
C THR A 241 18.39 13.67 15.40
N ASP A 242 18.95 14.34 14.39
CA ASP A 242 18.32 14.50 13.07
C ASP A 242 18.75 13.42 12.04
N ALA A 243 19.44 12.38 12.52
CA ALA A 243 19.94 11.28 11.71
C ALA A 243 18.80 10.52 11.00
N ALA A 244 19.04 10.17 9.73
CA ALA A 244 18.10 9.48 8.84
C ALA A 244 17.48 8.20 9.45
N TYR A 245 18.16 7.57 10.41
CA TYR A 245 17.68 6.41 11.14
C TYR A 245 16.37 6.67 11.92
N PHE A 246 16.21 7.83 12.55
CA PHE A 246 14.98 8.17 13.29
C PHE A 246 13.82 8.47 12.35
N LYS A 247 14.10 9.07 11.19
CA LYS A 247 13.11 9.34 10.14
C LYS A 247 12.66 8.05 9.44
N TRP A 248 13.58 7.11 9.22
CA TRP A 248 13.27 5.77 8.72
C TRP A 248 12.41 4.97 9.69
N LYS A 249 12.73 5.02 11.00
CA LYS A 249 11.94 4.33 12.03
C LYS A 249 10.52 4.88 12.14
N ALA A 250 10.36 6.21 12.12
CA ALA A 250 9.06 6.86 12.10
C ALA A 250 8.25 6.55 10.82
N SER A 251 8.92 6.39 9.67
CA SER A 251 8.27 6.00 8.41
C SER A 251 7.82 4.54 8.41
N GLN A 252 8.55 3.65 9.08
CA GLN A 252 8.15 2.25 9.28
C GLN A 252 6.96 2.13 10.26
N GLU A 253 6.94 2.91 11.36
CA GLU A 253 5.80 2.95 12.29
C GLU A 253 4.54 3.55 11.63
N ALA A 254 4.69 4.56 10.76
CA ALA A 254 3.58 5.12 9.98
C ALA A 254 3.09 4.20 8.85
N GLN A 255 3.89 3.23 8.40
CA GLN A 255 3.48 2.19 7.44
C GLN A 255 2.85 0.96 8.12
N GLN A 256 3.12 0.73 9.40
CA GLN A 256 2.48 -0.33 10.20
C GLN A 256 1.17 0.12 10.88
N ALA A 257 0.99 1.43 11.08
CA ALA A 257 -0.33 1.99 11.34
C ALA A 257 -1.07 2.14 10.00
N GLU A 258 -1.73 1.06 9.57
CA GLU A 258 -2.64 1.11 8.43
C GLU A 258 -3.61 2.31 8.57
N PRO A 259 -3.91 3.03 7.47
CA PRO A 259 -5.08 3.89 7.48
C PRO A 259 -6.29 3.01 7.78
N GLU A 260 -7.11 3.46 8.73
CA GLU A 260 -8.44 2.93 8.97
C GLU A 260 -9.06 2.53 7.65
N THR A 261 -9.35 1.24 7.51
CA THR A 261 -10.18 0.73 6.42
C THR A 261 -11.42 1.60 6.39
N GLU A 262 -11.50 2.50 5.41
CA GLU A 262 -12.77 2.97 4.90
C GLU A 262 -13.50 1.69 4.51
N THR A 263 -14.41 1.28 5.38
CA THR A 263 -15.48 0.37 5.05
C THR A 263 -16.21 1.03 3.90
N GLN A 264 -15.79 0.73 2.67
CA GLN A 264 -16.67 0.87 1.52
C GLN A 264 -17.79 -0.11 1.81
N GLU A 265 -18.86 0.42 2.41
CA GLU A 265 -20.16 -0.20 2.43
C GLU A 265 -20.53 -0.42 0.96
N HIS A 266 -20.20 -1.61 0.44
CA HIS A 266 -20.97 -2.15 -0.66
C HIS A 266 -22.43 -2.08 -0.19
N PRO A 267 -23.31 -1.36 -0.90
CA PRO A 267 -24.70 -1.31 -0.51
C PRO A 267 -25.16 -2.76 -0.46
N ASN A 268 -25.53 -3.20 0.74
CA ASN A 268 -26.20 -4.45 0.98
C ASN A 268 -27.27 -4.57 -0.13
N PRO A 269 -27.38 -5.69 -0.88
CA PRO A 269 -28.50 -5.86 -1.78
C PRO A 269 -29.75 -5.87 -0.90
N GLU A 270 -30.35 -4.70 -0.72
CA GLU A 270 -31.64 -4.54 -0.09
C GLU A 270 -32.59 -5.40 -0.92
N PHE A 271 -32.94 -6.56 -0.37
CA PHE A 271 -34.14 -7.24 -0.79
C PHE A 271 -35.24 -6.18 -0.86
N PRO A 272 -35.94 -6.06 -1.99
CA PRO A 272 -36.83 -4.93 -2.20
C PRO A 272 -37.87 -4.93 -1.10
N ASP A 273 -37.83 -3.91 -0.25
CA ASP A 273 -38.86 -3.66 0.75
C ASP A 273 -40.24 -3.67 0.09
N GLU A 274 -41.26 -4.06 0.84
CA GLU A 274 -42.64 -4.15 0.34
C GLU A 274 -43.10 -2.83 -0.31
N ALA A 275 -42.55 -1.69 0.12
CA ALA A 275 -42.75 -0.38 -0.48
C ALA A 275 -42.14 -0.23 -1.89
N SER A 276 -40.98 -0.82 -2.15
CA SER A 276 -40.33 -0.84 -3.47
C SER A 276 -41.09 -1.70 -4.47
N ILE A 277 -41.66 -2.83 -4.00
CA ILE A 277 -42.55 -3.67 -4.80
C ILE A 277 -43.83 -2.90 -5.15
N ARG A 278 -44.45 -2.21 -4.18
CA ARG A 278 -45.65 -1.38 -4.42
C ARG A 278 -45.39 -0.23 -5.41
N ARG A 279 -44.22 0.42 -5.34
CA ARG A 279 -43.83 1.47 -6.29
C ARG A 279 -43.65 0.93 -7.71
N ALA A 280 -42.97 -0.20 -7.86
CA ALA A 280 -42.79 -0.82 -9.17
C ALA A 280 -44.11 -1.29 -9.80
N VAL A 281 -45.05 -1.80 -9.00
CA VAL A 281 -46.40 -2.16 -9.49
C VAL A 281 -47.16 -0.92 -10.00
N LEU A 282 -47.10 0.20 -9.25
CA LEU A 282 -47.71 1.46 -9.68
C LEU A 282 -47.06 2.05 -10.95
N GLU A 283 -45.75 1.91 -11.10
CA GLU A 283 -45.03 2.37 -12.29
C GLU A 283 -45.37 1.55 -13.53
N ASP A 284 -45.56 0.23 -13.39
CA ASP A 284 -45.96 -0.65 -14.48
C ASP A 284 -47.43 -0.43 -14.89
N GLU A 285 -48.32 -0.18 -13.91
CA GLU A 285 -49.70 0.27 -14.18
C GLU A 285 -49.72 1.60 -14.95
N PHE A 286 -48.88 2.57 -14.58
CA PHE A 286 -48.78 3.86 -15.28
C PHE A 286 -48.16 3.75 -16.68
N ALA A 287 -47.26 2.79 -16.90
CA ALA A 287 -46.72 2.49 -18.22
C ALA A 287 -47.77 1.84 -19.13
N GLN A 288 -48.57 0.90 -18.61
CA GLN A 288 -49.67 0.28 -19.33
C GLN A 288 -50.78 1.28 -19.69
N GLU A 289 -51.07 2.26 -18.82
CA GLU A 289 -51.99 3.37 -19.17
C GLU A 289 -51.49 4.24 -20.33
N GLN A 290 -50.17 4.44 -20.44
CA GLN A 290 -49.56 5.16 -21.56
C GLN A 290 -49.59 4.35 -22.87
N GLU A 291 -49.45 3.03 -22.78
CA GLU A 291 -49.53 2.13 -23.95
C GLU A 291 -50.96 1.93 -24.45
N GLN A 292 -51.96 1.91 -23.56
CA GLN A 292 -53.38 1.78 -23.93
C GLN A 292 -53.99 3.06 -24.51
N HIS A 293 -53.35 4.23 -24.31
CA HIS A 293 -53.78 5.51 -24.88
C HIS A 293 -52.64 6.27 -25.60
N PRO A 294 -52.16 5.79 -26.77
CA PRO A 294 -51.02 6.38 -27.49
C PRO A 294 -51.28 7.79 -28.06
N HIS A 295 -52.52 8.27 -28.03
CA HIS A 295 -52.93 9.56 -28.63
C HIS A 295 -52.98 10.73 -27.64
N ARG A 296 -52.66 10.52 -26.36
CA ARG A 296 -52.49 11.62 -25.40
C ARG A 296 -51.01 11.98 -25.25
N LYS A 297 -50.30 12.17 -26.37
CA LYS A 297 -49.00 12.83 -26.36
C LYS A 297 -49.21 14.23 -25.76
N LYS A 298 -48.74 14.45 -24.53
CA LYS A 298 -48.45 15.79 -24.04
C LYS A 298 -47.35 16.32 -24.96
N GLU A 299 -47.73 17.05 -26.00
CA GLU A 299 -46.83 18.01 -26.62
C GLU A 299 -46.19 18.80 -25.49
N LYS A 300 -44.88 18.63 -25.30
CA LYS A 300 -44.10 19.53 -24.47
C LYS A 300 -44.12 20.87 -25.17
N ARG A 301 -45.18 21.65 -24.95
CA ARG A 301 -45.16 23.07 -25.23
C ARG A 301 -44.17 23.66 -24.23
N ASP A 302 -43.02 24.09 -24.74
CA ASP A 302 -42.01 24.77 -23.94
C ASP A 302 -42.68 25.88 -23.15
N ALA A 303 -42.33 26.03 -21.86
CA ALA A 303 -42.89 27.05 -20.98
C ALA A 303 -42.77 28.47 -21.58
N SER A 304 -41.78 28.68 -22.46
CA SER A 304 -41.62 29.90 -23.25
C SER A 304 -42.75 30.13 -24.27
N SER A 305 -43.26 29.08 -24.93
CA SER A 305 -44.38 29.22 -25.89
C SER A 305 -45.71 29.50 -25.19
N ILE A 306 -45.93 28.90 -24.02
CA ILE A 306 -47.14 29.13 -23.21
C ILE A 306 -47.18 30.58 -22.72
N LEU A 307 -46.05 31.13 -22.32
CA LEU A 307 -45.92 32.54 -21.92
C LEU A 307 -46.10 33.51 -23.09
N LYS A 308 -45.62 33.13 -24.29
CA LYS A 308 -45.75 33.95 -25.51
C LYS A 308 -47.21 34.04 -25.95
N ASP A 309 -47.94 32.93 -25.91
CA ASP A 309 -49.37 32.86 -26.25
C ASP A 309 -50.24 33.61 -25.22
N LEU A 310 -49.84 33.61 -23.94
CA LEU A 310 -50.54 34.35 -22.88
C LEU A 310 -50.35 35.87 -22.97
N ILE A 311 -49.18 36.32 -23.43
CA ILE A 311 -48.82 37.74 -23.47
C ILE A 311 -49.26 38.40 -24.79
N PHE A 312 -49.09 37.71 -25.93
CA PHE A 312 -49.30 38.33 -27.24
C PHE A 312 -50.64 37.99 -27.89
N GLY A 313 -51.41 37.05 -27.34
CA GLY A 313 -52.60 36.56 -28.02
C GLY A 313 -52.24 35.78 -29.28
N LYS A 314 -53.06 34.80 -29.61
CA LYS A 314 -52.84 33.92 -30.76
C LYS A 314 -53.04 34.74 -32.04
N GLU A 315 -51.98 35.15 -32.72
CA GLU A 315 -52.09 35.68 -34.08
C GLU A 315 -52.62 34.57 -35.00
N GLU A 316 -53.66 34.90 -35.78
CA GLU A 316 -54.39 34.00 -36.69
C GLU A 316 -53.52 33.44 -37.82
#